data_AF-A0A7C5YT36-F1
#
_entry.id   AF-A0A7C5YT36-F1
#
_cell.length_a   1.000
_cell.length_b   1.000
_cell.length_c   1.000
_cell.angle_alpha   90.00
_cell.angle_beta   90.00
_cell.angle_gamma   90.00
#
_symmetry.space_group_name_H-M   'P 1'
#
loop_
_entity.id
_entity.type
_entity.pdbx_description
1 polymer ?
#
loop_
_entity_poly.entity_id
_entity_poly.type
_entity_poly.pdbx_seq_one_letter_code
_entity_poly.pdbx_strand_id
1 'polypeptide(L)'
;MPGLDEIILDPLYLSDEERAVIEEQFQKELNMGSLDEPIAEYVKEIMKFPFIATIRSCSGHNYPGHITFRFSKEWHEKFIQTGIKPLLDKDLCQISLEVGTWLPTQTGLYFRWKARFNEEKRDQFFKAFLHWLKTEAEAENNQK
;
A
#
# COMPACT_ATOMS: atom_id res chain seq x y z
N MET A 1 0.36 19.10 -15.06
CA MET A 1 1.12 18.95 -13.80
C MET A 1 1.84 17.62 -13.89
N PRO A 2 3.11 17.50 -13.49
CA PRO A 2 3.76 16.19 -13.39
C PRO A 2 2.87 15.26 -12.54
N GLY A 3 2.67 14.03 -13.00
CA GLY A 3 1.85 13.05 -12.31
C GLY A 3 2.42 12.79 -10.92
N LEU A 4 1.58 12.89 -9.91
CA LEU A 4 1.90 12.37 -8.58
C LEU A 4 1.37 10.94 -8.53
N ASP A 5 2.12 10.04 -7.92
CA ASP A 5 1.60 8.76 -7.48
C ASP A 5 1.22 8.87 -6.01
N GLU A 6 0.20 8.10 -5.60
CA GLU A 6 -0.31 8.12 -4.23
C GLU A 6 -0.48 6.69 -3.74
N ILE A 7 0.13 6.39 -2.60
CA ILE A 7 -0.16 5.20 -1.84
C ILE A 7 -1.01 5.57 -0.64
N ILE A 8 -2.15 4.92 -0.54
CA ILE A 8 -3.05 5.03 0.61
C ILE A 8 -2.84 3.83 1.52
N LEU A 9 -2.62 4.08 2.81
CA LEU A 9 -2.87 3.06 3.82
C LEU A 9 -4.34 3.13 4.23
N ASP A 10 -5.06 2.04 4.00
CA ASP A 10 -6.45 1.92 4.37
C ASP A 10 -6.60 1.98 5.90
N PRO A 11 -7.58 2.73 6.44
CA PRO A 11 -7.80 2.86 7.88
C PRO A 11 -8.24 1.56 8.55
N LEU A 12 -8.76 0.60 7.80
CA LEU A 12 -9.22 -0.68 8.32
C LEU A 12 -8.10 -1.70 8.27
N TYR A 13 -8.06 -2.61 9.24
CA TYR A 13 -7.07 -3.69 9.26
C TYR A 13 -7.54 -4.88 8.45
N LEU A 14 -6.58 -5.54 7.81
CA LEU A 14 -6.79 -6.75 7.02
C LEU A 14 -7.12 -7.93 7.94
N SER A 15 -8.27 -8.56 7.75
CA SER A 15 -8.60 -9.87 8.32
C SER A 15 -8.29 -11.00 7.34
N ASP A 16 -8.20 -12.24 7.84
CA ASP A 16 -7.98 -13.43 7.00
C ASP A 16 -9.12 -13.65 5.99
N GLU A 17 -10.36 -13.41 6.41
CA GLU A 17 -11.55 -13.51 5.54
C GLU A 17 -11.53 -12.46 4.42
N GLU A 18 -11.23 -11.20 4.75
CA GLU A 18 -11.11 -10.13 3.76
C GLU A 18 -9.95 -10.40 2.80
N ARG A 19 -8.83 -10.92 3.32
CA ARG A 19 -7.65 -11.25 2.53
C ARG A 19 -7.98 -12.27 1.45
N ALA A 20 -8.70 -13.34 1.77
CA ALA A 20 -9.10 -14.34 0.79
C ALA A 20 -9.95 -13.73 -0.35
N VAL A 21 -10.87 -12.82 -0.02
CA VAL A 21 -11.70 -12.11 -1.02
C VAL A 21 -10.83 -11.21 -1.91
N ILE A 22 -9.90 -10.46 -1.32
CA ILE A 22 -8.99 -9.57 -2.06
C ILE A 22 -8.05 -10.38 -2.97
N GLU A 23 -7.55 -11.52 -2.51
CA GLU A 23 -6.72 -12.41 -3.32
C GLU A 23 -7.49 -12.97 -4.52
N GLU A 24 -8.74 -13.40 -4.32
CA GLU A 24 -9.59 -13.87 -5.42
C GLU A 24 -9.81 -12.76 -6.46
N GLN A 25 -10.09 -11.53 -6.01
CA GLN A 25 -10.23 -10.38 -6.90
C GLN A 25 -8.93 -10.08 -7.65
N PHE A 26 -7.79 -10.10 -6.95
CA PHE A 26 -6.48 -9.85 -7.54
C PHE A 26 -6.14 -10.89 -8.62
N GLN A 27 -6.45 -12.17 -8.41
CA GLN A 27 -6.27 -13.22 -9.41
C GLN A 27 -7.16 -13.00 -10.65
N LYS A 28 -8.39 -12.53 -10.47
CA LYS A 28 -9.26 -12.16 -11.60
C LYS A 28 -8.66 -11.00 -12.41
N GLU A 29 -8.20 -9.95 -11.74
CA GLU A 29 -7.57 -8.79 -12.39
C GLU A 29 -6.28 -9.17 -13.14
N LEU A 30 -5.47 -10.07 -12.56
CA LEU A 30 -4.30 -10.65 -13.21
C LEU A 30 -4.65 -11.37 -14.52
N ASN A 31 -5.66 -12.24 -14.48
CA ASN A 31 -6.09 -13.02 -15.65
C ASN A 31 -6.71 -12.14 -16.74
N MET A 32 -7.32 -11.02 -16.36
CA MET A 32 -7.92 -10.06 -17.28
C MET A 32 -6.93 -9.03 -17.84
N GLY A 33 -5.69 -8.97 -17.31
CA GLY A 33 -4.70 -7.98 -17.70
C GLY A 33 -5.10 -6.53 -17.34
N SER A 34 -5.90 -6.36 -16.27
CA SER A 34 -6.45 -5.06 -15.87
C SER A 34 -5.62 -4.32 -14.83
N LEU A 35 -4.47 -4.88 -14.42
CA LEU A 35 -3.52 -4.21 -13.53
C LEU A 35 -2.74 -3.15 -14.28
N ASP A 36 -2.48 -2.04 -13.60
CA ASP A 36 -1.70 -0.93 -14.13
C ASP A 36 -0.24 -1.37 -14.36
N GLU A 37 0.16 -1.44 -15.64
CA GLU A 37 1.41 -2.03 -16.10
C GLU A 37 2.66 -1.46 -15.38
N PRO A 38 2.82 -0.13 -15.22
CA PRO A 38 3.95 0.47 -14.50
C PRO A 38 4.16 0.00 -13.06
N ILE A 39 3.12 -0.51 -12.38
CA ILE A 39 3.19 -0.94 -10.97
C ILE A 39 2.86 -2.42 -10.77
N ALA A 40 2.42 -3.12 -11.82
CA ALA A 40 1.92 -4.49 -11.74
C ALA A 40 2.94 -5.46 -11.13
N GLU A 41 4.22 -5.34 -11.48
CA GLU A 41 5.28 -6.19 -10.93
C GLU A 41 5.45 -5.98 -9.41
N TYR A 42 5.43 -4.73 -8.96
CA TYR A 42 5.54 -4.41 -7.54
C TYR A 42 4.33 -4.92 -6.76
N VAL A 43 3.11 -4.73 -7.29
CA VAL A 43 1.88 -5.22 -6.67
C VAL A 43 1.91 -6.75 -6.56
N LYS A 44 2.33 -7.47 -7.60
CA LYS A 44 2.49 -8.94 -7.57
C LYS A 44 3.45 -9.39 -6.46
N GLU A 45 4.58 -8.71 -6.29
CA GLU A 45 5.53 -9.03 -5.21
C GLU A 45 4.96 -8.71 -3.82
N ILE A 46 4.28 -7.56 -3.66
CA ILE A 46 3.66 -7.16 -2.40
C ILE A 46 2.55 -8.15 -2.00
N MET A 47 1.75 -8.62 -2.95
CA MET A 47 0.68 -9.57 -2.70
C MET A 47 1.16 -10.95 -2.23
N LYS A 48 2.47 -11.26 -2.22
CA LYS A 48 2.99 -12.50 -1.64
C LYS A 48 3.08 -12.47 -0.11
N PHE A 49 3.06 -11.29 0.50
CA PHE A 49 3.14 -11.15 1.94
C PHE A 49 1.74 -11.32 2.56
N PRO A 50 1.55 -12.22 3.52
CA PRO A 50 0.22 -12.55 4.06
C PRO A 50 -0.42 -11.40 4.86
N PHE A 51 0.39 -10.46 5.32
CA PHE A 51 0.00 -9.36 6.21
C PHE A 51 -0.31 -8.04 5.48
N ILE A 52 -0.23 -8.00 4.14
CA ILE A 52 -0.54 -6.79 3.35
C ILE A 52 -1.26 -7.17 2.06
N ALA A 53 -2.35 -6.47 1.75
CA ALA A 53 -3.14 -6.64 0.54
C ALA A 53 -3.32 -5.34 -0.24
N THR A 54 -3.44 -5.44 -1.55
CA THR A 54 -3.76 -4.32 -2.45
C THR A 54 -5.24 -4.35 -2.78
N ILE A 55 -6.00 -3.37 -2.31
CA ILE A 55 -7.47 -3.38 -2.44
C ILE A 55 -8.00 -2.55 -3.61
N ARG A 56 -7.16 -1.67 -4.17
CA ARG A 56 -7.49 -0.88 -5.35
C ARG A 56 -6.21 -0.42 -6.05
N SER A 57 -6.18 -0.57 -7.37
CA SER A 57 -5.35 0.23 -8.27
C SER A 57 -6.29 0.99 -9.20
N CYS A 58 -6.07 2.29 -9.43
CA CYS A 58 -6.91 3.09 -10.33
C CYS A 58 -6.04 3.99 -11.21
N SER A 59 -6.21 3.86 -12.52
CA SER A 59 -5.69 4.77 -13.54
C SER A 59 -6.73 5.86 -13.83
N GLY A 60 -6.85 6.87 -12.97
CA GLY A 60 -7.83 7.93 -13.18
C GLY A 60 -7.58 9.18 -12.34
N HIS A 61 -7.57 10.35 -13.00
CA HIS A 61 -7.34 11.72 -12.47
C HIS A 61 -5.90 12.22 -12.37
N ASN A 62 -5.06 12.08 -13.41
CA ASN A 62 -3.66 12.58 -13.40
C ASN A 62 -2.72 11.89 -12.38
N TYR A 63 -3.14 10.77 -11.78
CA TYR A 63 -2.31 9.93 -10.90
C TYR A 63 -2.12 8.56 -11.56
N PRO A 64 -0.98 8.31 -12.24
CA PRO A 64 -0.70 7.04 -12.92
C PRO A 64 -0.34 5.87 -11.98
N GLY A 65 -0.35 6.06 -10.65
CA GLY A 65 0.04 5.02 -9.70
C GLY A 65 -0.68 5.14 -8.37
N HIS A 66 -2.02 5.24 -8.38
CA HIS A 66 -2.81 5.26 -7.16
C HIS A 66 -3.02 3.83 -6.65
N ILE A 67 -2.46 3.50 -5.49
CA ILE A 67 -2.57 2.17 -4.87
C ILE A 67 -3.05 2.30 -3.44
N THR A 68 -4.04 1.50 -3.06
CA THR A 68 -4.43 1.37 -1.65
C THR A 68 -3.95 0.03 -1.10
N PHE A 69 -3.13 0.09 -0.05
CA PHE A 69 -2.73 -1.06 0.73
C PHE A 69 -3.53 -1.17 2.02
N ARG A 70 -3.86 -2.40 2.39
CA ARG A 70 -4.42 -2.75 3.69
C ARG A 70 -3.47 -3.71 4.40
N PHE A 71 -3.04 -3.34 5.59
CA PHE A 71 -2.16 -4.15 6.43
C PHE A 71 -2.95 -4.88 7.51
N SER A 72 -2.44 -6.01 8.00
CA SER A 72 -2.84 -6.51 9.32
C SER A 72 -2.49 -5.47 10.39
N LYS A 73 -3.16 -5.51 11.54
CA LYS A 73 -2.95 -4.50 12.59
C LYS A 73 -1.49 -4.38 13.02
N GLU A 74 -0.85 -5.51 13.31
CA GLU A 74 0.56 -5.55 13.76
C GLU A 74 1.50 -4.95 12.72
N TRP A 75 1.34 -5.33 11.45
CA TRP A 75 2.19 -4.83 10.38
C TRP A 75 1.91 -3.39 9.99
N HIS A 76 0.67 -2.92 10.19
CA HIS A 76 0.34 -1.50 10.06
C HIS A 76 1.11 -0.67 11.10
N GLU A 77 1.04 -1.07 12.37
CA GLU A 77 1.76 -0.38 13.45
C GLU A 77 3.29 -0.42 13.22
N LYS A 78 3.82 -1.56 12.77
CA LYS A 78 5.23 -1.72 12.40
C LYS A 78 5.63 -0.80 11.23
N PHE A 79 4.79 -0.70 10.19
CA PHE A 79 5.04 0.19 9.06
C PHE A 79 5.11 1.66 9.49
N ILE A 80 4.20 2.11 10.37
CA ILE A 80 4.23 3.47 10.90
C ILE A 80 5.51 3.73 11.71
N GLN A 81 5.96 2.75 12.49
CA GLN A 81 7.14 2.91 13.35
C GLN A 81 8.46 2.88 12.59
N THR A 82 8.64 1.93 11.66
CA THR A 82 9.94 1.65 11.03
C THR A 82 9.89 1.67 9.50
N GLY A 83 8.75 1.34 8.88
CA GLY A 83 8.65 1.22 7.42
C GLY A 83 8.59 2.54 6.68
N ILE A 84 8.01 3.59 7.28
CA ILE A 84 7.96 4.93 6.68
C ILE A 84 9.35 5.58 6.65
N LYS A 85 10.18 5.34 7.68
CA LYS A 85 11.44 6.05 7.88
C LYS A 85 12.41 5.93 6.70
N PRO A 86 12.71 4.74 6.14
CA PRO A 86 13.57 4.61 4.95
C PRO A 86 13.06 5.36 3.72
N LEU A 87 11.75 5.55 3.60
CA LEU A 87 11.13 6.28 2.50
C LEU A 87 11.31 7.79 2.67
N LEU A 88 11.18 8.29 3.89
CA LEU A 88 11.43 9.70 4.24
C LEU A 88 12.92 10.06 4.19
N ASP A 89 13.79 9.23 4.76
CA ASP A 89 15.24 9.48 4.83
C ASP A 89 15.88 9.59 3.44
N LYS A 90 15.29 8.92 2.45
CA LYS A 90 15.72 8.95 1.03
C LYS A 90 14.98 9.99 0.19
N ASP A 91 14.15 10.83 0.81
CA ASP A 91 13.27 11.80 0.13
C ASP A 91 12.41 11.13 -0.97
N LEU A 92 11.93 9.90 -0.75
CA LEU A 92 11.18 9.17 -1.77
C LEU A 92 9.70 9.53 -1.81
N CYS A 93 9.15 10.04 -0.71
CA CYS A 93 7.75 10.46 -0.63
C CYS A 93 7.53 11.57 0.39
N GLN A 94 6.37 12.21 0.27
CA GLN A 94 5.79 13.04 1.31
C GLN A 94 4.66 12.26 1.98
N ILE A 95 4.66 12.24 3.31
CA ILE A 95 3.64 11.59 4.11
C ILE A 95 2.67 12.65 4.62
N SER A 96 1.37 12.46 4.37
CA SER A 96 0.31 13.26 4.95
C SER A 96 -0.71 12.37 5.66
N LEU A 97 -1.22 12.84 6.79
CA LEU A 97 -2.34 12.23 7.49
C LEU A 97 -3.62 12.97 7.08
N GLU A 98 -4.53 12.25 6.42
CA GLU A 98 -5.88 12.74 6.12
C GLU A 98 -6.81 12.32 7.26
N VAL A 99 -7.55 13.28 7.80
CA VAL A 99 -8.62 13.05 8.76
C VAL A 99 -9.94 13.33 8.05
N GLY A 100 -10.80 12.31 7.97
CA GLY A 100 -12.09 12.41 7.30
C GLY A 100 -13.23 11.91 8.19
N THR A 101 -14.45 12.30 7.83
CA THR A 101 -15.68 11.75 8.39
C THR A 101 -16.31 10.80 7.38
N TRP A 102 -16.72 9.61 7.82
CA TRP A 102 -17.45 8.68 6.97
C TRP A 102 -18.95 8.99 7.07
N LEU A 103 -19.50 9.64 6.04
CA LEU A 103 -20.88 10.14 6.03
C LEU A 103 -22.01 9.08 6.15
N PRO A 104 -21.84 7.78 5.80
CA PRO A 104 -22.93 6.81 5.95
C PRO A 104 -23.20 6.36 7.38
N THR A 105 -22.23 6.51 8.31
CA THR A 105 -22.39 6.15 9.72
C THR A 105 -22.03 7.36 10.60
N GLN A 106 -23.01 7.91 11.31
CA GLN A 106 -22.95 9.22 12.01
C GLN A 106 -21.85 9.40 13.10
N THR A 107 -20.84 8.54 13.19
CA THR A 107 -19.84 8.55 14.27
C THR A 107 -18.41 8.18 13.87
N GLY A 108 -18.13 7.88 12.59
CA GLY A 108 -16.79 7.46 12.18
C GLY A 108 -15.88 8.61 11.76
N LEU A 109 -15.00 9.10 12.65
CA LEU A 109 -13.76 9.73 12.22
C LEU A 109 -12.81 8.63 11.73
N TYR A 110 -12.23 8.80 10.54
CA TYR A 110 -11.19 7.90 10.04
C TYR A 110 -9.89 8.67 9.79
N PHE A 111 -8.79 7.97 9.98
CA PHE A 111 -7.43 8.46 9.76
C PHE A 111 -6.82 7.67 8.62
N ARG A 112 -6.34 8.36 7.58
CA ARG A 112 -5.76 7.74 6.40
C ARG A 112 -4.36 8.30 6.15
N TRP A 113 -3.36 7.45 6.11
CA TRP A 113 -2.02 7.85 5.72
C TRP A 113 -1.90 7.83 4.20
N LYS A 114 -1.33 8.89 3.64
CA LYS A 114 -1.05 9.03 2.22
C LYS A 114 0.43 9.28 2.02
N ALA A 115 1.08 8.41 1.26
CA ALA A 115 2.43 8.61 0.75
C ALA A 115 2.34 9.09 -0.70
N ARG A 116 2.76 10.33 -0.94
CA ARG A 116 2.76 10.95 -2.28
C ARG A 116 4.17 11.06 -2.80
N PHE A 117 4.37 10.72 -4.06
CA PHE A 117 5.68 10.81 -4.68
C PHE A 117 5.57 11.15 -6.16
N ASN A 118 6.62 11.75 -6.71
CA ASN A 118 6.69 12.00 -8.14
C ASN A 118 6.81 10.66 -8.88
N GLU A 119 6.18 10.55 -10.05
CA GLU A 119 6.29 9.36 -10.91
C GLU A 119 7.75 8.93 -11.16
N GLU A 120 8.69 9.87 -11.31
CA GLU A 120 10.13 9.59 -11.46
C GLU A 120 10.76 8.84 -10.27
N LYS A 121 10.16 8.96 -9.08
CA LYS A 121 10.59 8.29 -7.84
C LYS A 121 9.88 6.95 -7.62
N ARG A 122 8.87 6.60 -8.42
CA ARG A 122 8.05 5.37 -8.29
C ARG A 122 8.89 4.12 -8.07
N ASP A 123 9.83 3.90 -8.99
CA ASP A 123 10.67 2.72 -8.99
C ASP A 123 11.52 2.61 -7.72
N GLN A 124 12.10 3.74 -7.30
CA GLN A 124 12.92 3.82 -6.10
C GLN A 124 12.10 3.62 -4.84
N PHE A 125 10.89 4.19 -4.81
CA PHE A 125 9.91 4.02 -3.74
C PHE A 125 9.57 2.54 -3.56
N PHE A 126 9.10 1.86 -4.62
CA PHE A 126 8.65 0.47 -4.49
C PHE A 126 9.81 -0.48 -4.18
N LYS A 127 11.01 -0.24 -4.74
CA LYS A 127 12.21 -1.02 -4.40
C LYS A 127 12.57 -0.86 -2.92
N ALA A 128 12.54 0.36 -2.38
CA ALA A 128 12.81 0.60 -0.96
C ALA A 128 11.74 -0.03 -0.06
N PHE A 129 10.46 0.08 -0.44
CA PHE A 129 9.35 -0.49 0.30
C PHE A 129 9.38 -2.03 0.32
N LEU A 130 9.58 -2.66 -0.84
CA LEU A 130 9.74 -4.12 -0.95
C LEU A 130 10.95 -4.63 -0.19
N HIS A 131 12.06 -3.89 -0.21
CA HIS A 131 13.24 -4.25 0.57
C HIS A 131 12.92 -4.29 2.07
N TRP A 132 12.24 -3.25 2.58
CA TRP A 132 11.78 -3.22 3.97
C TRP A 132 10.85 -4.39 4.30
N LEU A 133 9.83 -4.65 3.47
CA LEU A 133 8.91 -5.79 3.66
C LEU A 133 9.66 -7.12 3.76
N LYS A 134 10.63 -7.37 2.88
CA LYS A 134 11.44 -8.59 2.87
C LYS A 134 12.28 -8.71 4.14
N THR A 135 13.02 -7.66 4.50
CA THR A 135 13.88 -7.67 5.68
C THR A 135 13.09 -7.93 6.97
N GLU A 136 11.94 -7.28 7.14
CA GLU A 136 11.11 -7.48 8.33
C GLU A 136 10.45 -8.87 8.37
N ALA A 137 10.03 -9.40 7.22
CA ALA A 137 9.41 -10.73 7.15
C ALA A 137 10.43 -11.84 7.42
N GLU A 138 11.66 -11.69 6.91
CA GLU A 138 12.78 -12.58 7.22
C GLU A 138 13.17 -12.52 8.71
N ALA A 139 13.18 -11.33 9.31
CA ALA A 139 13.45 -11.17 10.73
C ALA A 139 12.41 -11.87 11.62
N GLU A 140 11.12 -11.80 11.26
CA GLU A 140 10.05 -12.52 11.99
C GLU A 140 10.15 -14.04 11.85
N ASN A 141 10.51 -14.54 10.66
CA ASN A 141 10.66 -15.98 10.44
C ASN A 141 11.84 -16.59 11.21
N ASN A 142 12.89 -15.82 11.48
CA ASN A 142 14.04 -16.28 12.27
C ASN A 142 13.80 -16.23 13.79
N GLN A 143 12.68 -15.66 14.24
CA GLN A 143 12.29 -15.58 15.65
C GLN A 143 11.24 -16.64 16.05
N LYS A 144 10.70 -17.39 15.08
CA LYS A 144 9.77 -18.50 15.30
C LYS A 144 10.50 -19.84 15.26
#